data_AF-A0A1E3B7R7-F1
#
_entry.id   AF-A0A1E3B7R7-F1
#
_cell.length_a   1.000
_cell.length_b   1.000
_cell.length_c   1.000
_cell.angle_alpha   90.00
_cell.angle_beta   90.00
_cell.angle_gamma   90.00
#
_symmetry.space_group_name_H-M   'P 1'
#
loop_
_entity.id
_entity.type
_entity.pdbx_description
1 polymer ?
#
loop_
_entity_poly.entity_id
_entity_poly.type
_entity_poly.pdbx_seq_one_letter_code
_entity_poly.pdbx_strand_id
1 'polypeptide(L)'
;MGFLSRLITFFGLILLAHAGYSAHEHTVLSSNTRFSTSSTALPQDIIVETLVSLVVVSLGLVLGAEKLKPISWSQWAGEIEKEGGARNPYSRLEERYSFWDVRAKRKEFSEWIRGQDAMAAK
;
A
#
# COMPACT_ATOMS: atom_id res chain seq x y z
N MET A 1 1.49 1.92 1.33
CA MET A 1 2.83 1.44 0.97
C MET A 1 3.80 2.62 0.90
N GLY A 2 4.78 2.68 1.80
CA GLY A 2 5.85 3.68 1.70
C GLY A 2 6.65 3.49 0.40
N PHE A 3 7.24 4.56 -0.15
CA PHE A 3 8.08 4.47 -1.34
C PHE A 3 9.21 3.44 -1.16
N LEU A 4 9.84 3.43 0.02
CA LEU A 4 10.92 2.52 0.37
C LEU A 4 10.47 1.05 0.40
N SER A 5 9.29 0.75 0.96
CA SER A 5 8.79 -0.64 1.01
C SER A 5 8.50 -1.19 -0.39
N ARG A 6 8.01 -0.33 -1.31
CA ARG A 6 7.81 -0.68 -2.72
C ARG A 6 9.13 -0.99 -3.41
N LEU A 7 10.16 -0.18 -3.16
CA LEU A 7 11.50 -0.39 -3.73
C LEU A 7 12.11 -1.70 -3.25
N ILE A 8 12.05 -1.98 -1.94
CA ILE A 8 12.56 -3.22 -1.34
C ILE A 8 11.81 -4.44 -1.92
N THR A 9 10.48 -4.37 -2.00
CA THR A 9 9.66 -5.45 -2.57
C THR A 9 10.01 -5.70 -4.03
N PHE A 10 10.13 -4.63 -4.84
CA PHE A 10 10.48 -4.74 -6.25
C PHE A 10 11.85 -5.37 -6.46
N PHE A 11 12.86 -4.90 -5.71
CA PHE A 11 14.20 -5.47 -5.77
C PHE A 11 14.23 -6.94 -5.32
N GLY A 12 13.52 -7.28 -4.25
CA GLY A 12 13.38 -8.67 -3.79
C GLY A 12 12.75 -9.58 -4.85
N LEU A 13 11.74 -9.08 -5.59
CA LEU A 13 11.12 -9.84 -6.67
C LEU A 13 12.07 -10.05 -7.86
N ILE A 14 12.92 -9.07 -8.16
CA ILE A 14 13.97 -9.22 -9.18
C ILE A 14 14.96 -10.32 -8.77
N LEU A 15 15.44 -10.30 -7.52
CA LEU A 15 16.36 -11.32 -7.01
C LEU A 15 15.72 -12.72 -7.02
N LEU A 16 14.44 -12.82 -6.62
CA LEU A 16 13.72 -14.10 -6.63
C LEU A 16 13.55 -14.64 -8.05
N ALA A 17 13.24 -13.77 -9.03
CA ALA A 17 13.15 -14.15 -10.43
C ALA A 17 14.51 -14.59 -10.99
N HIS A 18 15.59 -13.89 -10.62
CA HIS A 18 16.95 -14.26 -11.00
C HIS A 18 17.31 -15.65 -10.47
N ALA A 19 17.16 -15.89 -9.17
CA ALA A 19 17.47 -17.19 -8.57
C ALA A 19 16.60 -18.33 -9.13
N GLY A 20 15.32 -18.04 -9.44
CA GLY A 20 14.44 -18.97 -10.14
C GLY A 20 14.90 -19.30 -11.57
N TYR A 21 15.42 -18.31 -12.30
CA TYR A 21 16.01 -18.53 -13.62
C TYR A 21 17.30 -19.36 -13.53
N SER A 22 18.19 -19.06 -12.58
CA SER A 22 19.40 -19.85 -12.33
C SER A 22 19.08 -21.31 -11.98
N ALA A 23 18.04 -21.56 -11.18
CA ALA A 23 17.58 -22.91 -10.86
C ALA A 23 17.06 -23.64 -12.12
N HIS A 24 16.34 -22.93 -12.99
CA HIS A 24 15.86 -23.47 -14.26
C HIS A 24 17.01 -23.85 -15.20
N GLU A 25 17.98 -22.96 -15.42
CA GLU A 25 19.16 -23.25 -16.25
C GLU A 25 19.96 -24.44 -15.70
N HIS A 26 20.20 -24.47 -14.38
CA HIS A 26 20.91 -25.57 -13.72
C HIS A 26 20.19 -26.91 -13.93
N THR A 27 18.85 -26.91 -13.82
CA THR A 27 18.04 -28.12 -13.99
C THR A 27 18.05 -28.59 -15.44
N VAL A 28 17.90 -27.68 -16.41
CA VAL A 28 17.92 -28.00 -17.84
C VAL A 28 19.26 -28.59 -18.25
N LEU A 29 20.38 -27.96 -17.85
CA LEU A 29 21.73 -28.45 -18.15
C LEU A 29 22.01 -29.80 -17.47
N SER A 30 21.63 -29.97 -16.20
CA SER A 30 21.77 -31.25 -15.48
C SER A 30 20.95 -32.37 -16.12
N SER A 31 19.78 -32.04 -16.67
CA SER A 31 18.90 -33.02 -17.34
C SER A 31 19.41 -33.44 -18.73
N ASN A 32 20.12 -32.56 -19.44
CA ASN A 32 20.72 -32.85 -20.74
C ASN A 32 22.06 -33.61 -20.61
N THR A 33 22.76 -33.44 -19.49
CA THR A 33 24.08 -34.07 -19.20
C THR A 33 23.97 -35.41 -18.46
N ARG A 34 22.85 -36.15 -18.64
CA ARG A 34 22.46 -37.44 -18.01
C ARG A 34 23.46 -38.62 -18.11
N PHE A 35 24.75 -38.37 -18.38
CA PHE A 35 25.83 -39.35 -18.38
C PHE A 35 27.04 -38.92 -17.51
N SER A 36 26.83 -38.06 -16.51
CA SER A 36 27.89 -37.65 -15.58
C SER A 36 27.42 -37.84 -14.14
N THR A 37 28.23 -38.52 -13.35
CA THR A 37 28.07 -38.96 -11.95
C THR A 37 28.02 -37.81 -10.92
N SER A 38 27.40 -36.69 -11.27
CA SER A 38 27.35 -35.48 -10.44
C SER A 38 25.97 -35.33 -9.80
N SER A 39 25.96 -35.06 -8.50
CA SER A 39 24.76 -35.00 -7.66
C SER A 39 23.67 -34.08 -8.24
N THR A 40 22.40 -34.53 -8.25
CA THR A 40 21.24 -33.76 -8.76
C THR A 40 20.76 -32.67 -7.80
N ALA A 41 21.49 -32.44 -6.70
CA ALA A 41 21.16 -31.42 -5.73
C ALA A 41 21.40 -30.01 -6.29
N LEU A 42 20.53 -29.07 -5.95
CA LEU A 42 20.71 -27.66 -6.30
C LEU A 42 21.99 -27.12 -5.64
N PRO A 43 22.80 -26.32 -6.36
CA PRO A 43 23.94 -25.62 -5.78
C PRO A 43 23.53 -24.78 -4.57
N GLN A 44 24.38 -24.77 -3.55
CA GLN A 44 24.13 -24.02 -2.32
C GLN A 44 23.94 -22.52 -2.58
N ASP A 45 24.60 -21.96 -3.59
CA ASP A 45 24.47 -20.55 -3.98
C ASP A 45 23.02 -20.20 -4.34
N ILE A 46 22.39 -20.98 -5.23
CA ILE A 46 20.98 -20.80 -5.62
C ILE A 46 20.05 -20.93 -4.41
N ILE A 47 20.34 -21.86 -3.49
CA ILE A 47 19.54 -22.02 -2.27
C ILE A 47 19.67 -20.78 -1.37
N VAL A 48 20.87 -20.24 -1.18
CA VAL A 48 21.08 -19.05 -0.38
C VAL A 48 20.44 -17.82 -1.04
N GLU A 49 20.61 -17.63 -2.34
CA GLU A 49 20.00 -16.53 -3.09
C GLU A 49 18.46 -16.56 -3.00
N THR A 50 17.84 -17.73 -3.14
CA THR A 50 16.38 -17.87 -3.02
C THR A 50 15.89 -17.57 -1.60
N LEU A 51 16.59 -18.06 -0.57
CA LEU A 51 16.25 -17.79 0.84
C LEU A 51 16.39 -16.30 1.18
N VAL A 52 17.49 -15.66 0.75
CA VAL A 52 17.68 -14.21 0.94
C VAL A 52 16.60 -13.43 0.20
N SER A 53 16.30 -13.80 -1.05
CA SER A 53 15.24 -13.15 -1.84
C SER A 53 13.88 -13.26 -1.16
N LEU A 54 13.54 -14.43 -0.62
CA LEU A 54 12.31 -14.64 0.15
C LEU A 54 12.22 -13.75 1.38
N VAL A 55 13.32 -13.62 2.14
CA VAL A 55 13.38 -12.74 3.31
C VAL A 55 13.23 -11.27 2.90
N VAL A 56 13.89 -10.83 1.82
CA VAL A 56 13.79 -9.45 1.33
C VAL A 56 12.37 -9.12 0.84
N VAL A 57 11.75 -10.02 0.07
CA VAL A 57 10.36 -9.84 -0.42
C VAL A 57 9.38 -9.78 0.76
N SER A 58 9.47 -10.73 1.68
CA SER A 58 8.58 -10.76 2.85
C SER A 58 8.75 -9.52 3.72
N LEU A 59 9.98 -9.06 3.95
CA LEU A 59 10.24 -7.82 4.66
C LEU A 59 9.65 -6.60 3.94
N GLY A 60 9.83 -6.51 2.61
CA GLY A 60 9.24 -5.44 1.80
C GLY A 60 7.72 -5.39 1.89
N LEU A 61 7.06 -6.55 1.84
CA LEU A 61 5.61 -6.68 1.96
C LEU A 61 5.12 -6.29 3.37
N VAL A 62 5.77 -6.78 4.42
CA VAL A 62 5.40 -6.49 5.82
C VAL A 62 5.58 -5.01 6.14
N LEU A 63 6.71 -4.40 5.74
CA LEU A 63 6.94 -2.96 5.93
C LEU A 63 5.97 -2.10 5.09
N GLY A 64 5.44 -2.66 4.01
CA GLY A 64 4.49 -2.00 3.14
C GLY A 64 3.04 -2.04 3.60
N ALA A 65 2.71 -2.96 4.52
CA ALA A 65 1.37 -3.17 5.03
C ALA A 65 0.80 -1.90 5.69
N GLU A 66 -0.50 -1.69 5.55
CA GLU A 66 -1.18 -0.62 6.28
C GLU A 66 -1.20 -0.94 7.78
N LYS A 67 -1.12 0.12 8.61
CA LYS A 67 -1.25 -0.03 10.05
C LYS A 67 -2.63 -0.60 10.37
N LEU A 68 -2.68 -1.48 11.37
CA LEU A 68 -3.93 -2.04 11.86
C LEU A 68 -4.83 -0.90 12.36
N LYS A 69 -6.11 -0.98 12.01
CA LYS A 69 -7.13 -0.05 12.51
C LYS A 69 -7.44 -0.38 13.97
N PRO A 70 -7.69 0.62 14.82
CA PRO A 70 -8.09 0.37 16.20
C PRO A 70 -9.46 -0.32 16.26
N ILE A 71 -9.63 -1.18 17.26
CA ILE A 71 -10.86 -1.97 17.47
C ILE A 71 -11.99 -1.10 18.02
N SER A 72 -11.65 -0.09 18.84
CA SER A 72 -12.63 0.82 19.42
C SER A 72 -13.08 1.85 18.39
N TRP A 73 -14.38 1.89 18.15
CA TRP A 73 -14.99 2.85 17.23
C TRP A 73 -14.68 4.30 17.58
N SER A 74 -14.73 4.66 18.87
CA SER A 74 -14.44 6.02 19.32
C SER A 74 -13.01 6.47 19.00
N GLN A 75 -12.04 5.55 19.13
CA GLN A 75 -10.64 5.82 18.81
C GLN A 75 -10.45 5.96 17.30
N TRP A 76 -11.03 5.03 16.52
CA TRP A 76 -10.99 5.09 15.06
C TRP A 76 -11.64 6.37 14.50
N ALA A 77 -12.83 6.72 14.99
CA ALA A 77 -13.55 7.91 14.59
C ALA A 77 -12.77 9.19 14.94
N GLY A 78 -12.16 9.24 16.13
CA GLY A 78 -11.31 10.36 16.54
C GLY A 78 -10.05 10.49 15.68
N GLU A 79 -9.41 9.39 15.27
CA GLU A 79 -8.28 9.41 14.33
C GLU A 79 -8.69 9.93 12.95
N ILE A 80 -9.84 9.46 12.42
CA ILE A 80 -10.38 9.90 11.14
C ILE A 80 -10.75 11.38 11.15
N GLU A 81 -11.34 11.88 12.23
CA GLU A 81 -11.68 13.29 12.40
C GLU A 81 -10.41 14.16 12.42
N LYS A 82 -9.35 13.70 13.11
CA LYS A 82 -8.03 14.36 13.10
C LYS A 82 -7.36 14.35 11.73
N GLU A 83 -7.56 13.30 10.94
CA GLU A 83 -7.11 13.21 9.54
C GLU A 83 -7.98 14.03 8.56
N GLY A 84 -8.99 14.75 9.05
CA GLY A 84 -9.84 15.63 8.24
C GLY A 84 -11.03 14.93 7.57
N GLY A 85 -11.43 13.74 8.05
CA GLY A 85 -12.69 13.09 7.69
C GLY A 85 -12.77 12.52 6.26
N ALA A 86 -11.83 12.83 5.36
CA ALA A 86 -11.87 12.42 3.96
C ALA A 86 -11.87 10.90 3.76
N ARG A 87 -11.30 10.15 4.71
CA ARG A 87 -11.26 8.68 4.70
C ARG A 87 -12.44 8.05 5.44
N ASN A 88 -13.45 8.82 5.86
CA ASN A 88 -14.62 8.28 6.54
C ASN A 88 -15.56 7.57 5.56
N PRO A 89 -15.70 6.23 5.59
CA PRO A 89 -16.69 5.51 4.79
C PRO A 89 -18.14 5.88 5.09
N TYR A 90 -18.42 6.46 6.26
CA TYR A 90 -19.77 6.83 6.71
C TYR A 90 -20.09 8.31 6.56
N SER A 91 -19.21 9.10 5.94
CA SER A 91 -19.41 10.55 5.74
C SER A 91 -20.78 10.87 5.15
N ARG A 92 -21.25 10.09 4.16
CA ARG A 92 -22.58 10.26 3.56
C ARG A 92 -23.74 10.10 4.55
N LEU A 93 -23.62 9.18 5.51
CA LEU A 93 -24.65 8.94 6.53
C LEU A 93 -24.61 9.97 7.66
N GLU A 94 -23.40 10.44 8.00
CA GLU A 94 -23.18 11.46 9.01
C GLU A 94 -23.61 12.85 8.51
N GLU A 95 -23.19 13.23 7.31
CA GLU A 95 -23.47 14.54 6.70
C GLU A 95 -24.88 14.64 6.12
N ARG A 96 -25.54 13.50 5.87
CA ARG A 96 -26.96 13.43 5.47
C ARG A 96 -27.31 14.38 4.32
N TYR A 97 -26.49 14.38 3.26
CA TYR A 97 -26.65 15.31 2.13
C TYR A 97 -28.07 15.34 1.53
N SER A 98 -28.80 14.22 1.58
CA SER A 98 -30.18 14.12 1.08
C SER A 98 -31.18 14.96 1.87
N PHE A 99 -30.87 15.33 3.11
CA PHE A 99 -31.72 16.14 4.01
C PHE A 99 -31.26 17.60 4.11
N TRP A 100 -30.31 17.99 3.26
CA TRP A 100 -29.77 19.34 3.26
C TRP A 100 -30.83 20.34 2.72
N ASP A 101 -31.21 21.32 3.55
CA ASP A 101 -31.92 22.52 3.08
C ASP A 101 -31.04 23.41 2.17
N VAL A 102 -31.20 23.21 0.86
CA VAL A 102 -30.50 23.95 -0.18
C VAL A 102 -30.82 25.45 -0.14
N ARG A 103 -32.04 25.84 0.25
CA ARG A 103 -32.46 27.25 0.27
C ARG A 103 -31.77 27.99 1.42
N ALA A 104 -31.72 27.38 2.60
CA ALA A 104 -31.02 27.96 3.74
C ALA A 104 -29.53 28.19 3.45
N LYS A 105 -28.83 27.20 2.87
CA LYS A 105 -27.40 27.36 2.57
C LYS A 105 -27.09 28.35 1.45
N ARG A 106 -27.97 28.47 0.45
CA ARG A 106 -27.84 29.53 -0.56
C ARG A 106 -27.96 30.92 0.05
N LYS A 107 -28.87 31.09 1.02
CA LYS A 107 -29.03 32.34 1.76
C LYS A 107 -27.78 32.64 2.59
N GLU A 108 -27.30 31.67 3.37
CA GLU A 108 -26.07 31.79 4.18
C GLU A 108 -24.87 32.20 3.33
N PHE A 109 -24.66 31.55 2.17
CA PHE A 109 -23.60 31.90 1.24
C PHE A 109 -23.73 33.33 0.68
N SER A 110 -24.96 33.75 0.33
CA SER A 110 -25.23 35.09 -0.19
C SER A 110 -24.96 36.18 0.85
N GLU A 111 -25.32 35.93 2.11
CA GLU A 111 -25.04 36.83 3.23
C GLU A 111 -23.53 36.90 3.51
N TRP A 112 -22.82 35.77 3.45
CA TRP A 112 -21.37 35.72 3.61
C TRP A 112 -20.62 36.54 2.54
N ILE A 113 -20.99 36.42 1.26
CA ILE A 113 -20.40 37.24 0.18
C ILE A 113 -20.62 38.73 0.45
N ARG A 114 -21.86 39.13 0.79
CA ARG A 114 -22.17 40.54 1.10
C ARG A 114 -21.34 41.06 2.28
N GLY A 115 -21.05 40.21 3.27
CA GLY A 115 -20.16 40.53 4.38
C GLY A 115 -18.71 40.75 3.95
N GLN A 116 -18.19 39.95 3.00
CA GLN A 116 -16.84 40.14 2.46
C GLN A 116 -16.73 41.43 1.65
N ASP A 117 -17.71 41.73 0.79
CA ASP A 117 -17.72 42.96 -0.01
C ASP A 117 -17.76 44.22 0.89
N ALA A 118 -18.51 44.17 1.99
CA ALA A 118 -18.58 45.26 2.97
C ALA A 118 -17.26 45.45 3.75
N MET A 119 -16.51 44.37 4.00
CA MET A 119 -15.18 44.44 4.64
C MET A 119 -14.09 44.90 3.68
N ALA A 120 -14.21 44.61 2.38
CA ALA A 120 -13.26 45.03 1.34
C ALA A 120 -13.45 46.49 0.91
N ALA A 121 -14.65 47.06 1.07
CA ALA A 121 -14.98 48.44 0.75
C ALA A 121 -14.62 49.45 1.86
N LYS A 122 -14.07 48.99 2.99
CA LYS A 122 -13.67 49.79 4.14
C LYS A 122 -12.14 49.87 4.22
#